data_AF-A0A921DR73-F1
#
_entry.id   AF-A0A921DR73-F1
#
_cell.length_a   1.000
_cell.length_b   1.000
_cell.length_c   1.000
_cell.angle_alpha   90.00
_cell.angle_beta   90.00
_cell.angle_gamma   90.00
#
_symmetry.space_group_name_H-M   'P 1'
#
loop_
_entity.id
_entity.type
_entity.pdbx_description
1 polymer ?
#
loop_
_entity_poly.entity_id
_entity_poly.type
_entity_poly.pdbx_seq_one_letter_code
_entity_poly.pdbx_strand_id
1 'polypeptide(L)'
;PLSSIALKFGSESFFWMAIFGLTTLAAMSPGNVMKSLLGGCIGLALSTVGLDPADGMPRFTFDVYDLVQGLDMVILMTSLFSFSQMLLLLESRDGYIAELVRRPGAFLTALRGVWGAKKLLTVMSGIGCFIGGLPGAGGSVASIITYNEAKRWDKNPDRFGTGVLEGVAVPEAANNACVGGSLVPLMALGIPGSASAAILMGGLLSQGLTPGPQLLEHNADVAYTFISSLIFVNIVMVIVGYVLVKVCSRILDVPKLVIIPTVITLSILGAYSLRNSMFDVLVLLITGGFSYLFLKARISPAAIALGVVLGPIIEESLSTTIMRSYSSSLMQLLIFSPMSMLFIVLCAISLLLPVWLSRRKGHASGQSSWKFSSRNFRDYGFLATLVCTLTGVFFIGQSLELGGVARIFPLVVFTLIVLLGIIVCIQELGKKTAVSEEKPQYFTVLVYFLFSMLSYVLIEPLGFYTAMFTCMLVMLVYGMLFVQHRKINAGSLARTVILAFGITFVEYACFAWLLRVPTPTGLWV
;
A
#
# COMPACT_ATOMS: atom_id res chain seq x y z
N PRO A 1 9.43 -20.58 -23.65
CA PRO A 1 10.33 -20.88 -22.52
C PRO A 1 9.86 -20.33 -21.16
N LEU A 2 9.47 -19.04 -21.02
CA LEU A 2 8.85 -18.57 -19.77
C LEU A 2 7.46 -19.17 -19.54
N SER A 3 6.64 -19.33 -20.59
CA SER A 3 5.32 -20.00 -20.48
C SER A 3 5.43 -21.44 -19.97
N SER A 4 6.41 -22.22 -20.45
CA SER A 4 6.66 -23.59 -19.99
C SER A 4 7.17 -23.67 -18.54
N ILE A 5 7.77 -22.60 -18.02
CA ILE A 5 8.16 -22.48 -16.61
C ILE A 5 6.94 -22.10 -15.78
N ALA A 6 6.13 -21.13 -16.23
CA ALA A 6 4.89 -20.71 -15.58
C ALA A 6 3.89 -21.88 -15.41
N LEU A 7 3.80 -22.79 -16.39
CA LEU A 7 2.98 -24.01 -16.32
C LEU A 7 3.43 -25.01 -15.23
N LYS A 8 4.64 -24.87 -14.68
CA LYS A 8 5.15 -25.69 -13.55
C LYS A 8 4.86 -25.06 -12.18
N PHE A 9 4.34 -23.83 -12.13
CA PHE A 9 3.96 -23.19 -10.87
C PHE A 9 2.57 -23.69 -10.45
N GLY A 10 2.54 -24.42 -9.33
CA GLY A 10 1.30 -24.78 -8.65
C GLY A 10 0.89 -23.72 -7.62
N SER A 11 -0.36 -23.80 -7.15
CA SER A 11 -0.89 -22.94 -6.08
C SER A 11 0.02 -22.86 -4.84
N GLU A 12 0.71 -23.96 -4.51
CA GLU A 12 1.66 -24.03 -3.39
C GLU A 12 2.87 -23.09 -3.54
N SER A 13 3.30 -22.84 -4.78
CA SER A 13 4.46 -22.00 -5.08
C SER A 13 4.11 -20.51 -4.98
N PHE A 14 2.88 -20.12 -5.35
CA PHE A 14 2.36 -18.77 -5.13
C PHE A 14 2.21 -18.44 -3.65
N PHE A 15 1.73 -19.40 -2.85
CA PHE A 15 1.66 -19.26 -1.39
C PHE A 15 3.02 -18.89 -0.78
N TRP A 16 4.06 -19.68 -1.05
CA TRP A 16 5.39 -19.43 -0.50
C TRP A 16 6.09 -18.21 -1.10
N MET A 17 5.84 -17.90 -2.36
CA MET A 17 6.34 -16.69 -3.00
C MET A 17 5.78 -15.42 -2.35
N ALA A 18 4.48 -15.41 -2.03
CA ALA A 18 3.87 -14.28 -1.34
C ALA A 18 4.37 -14.17 0.12
N ILE A 19 4.54 -15.29 0.83
CA ILE A 19 5.20 -15.30 2.15
C ILE A 19 6.65 -14.79 2.05
N PHE A 20 7.37 -15.14 0.99
CA PHE A 20 8.71 -14.61 0.73
C PHE A 20 8.70 -13.08 0.57
N GLY A 21 7.72 -12.52 -0.15
CA GLY A 21 7.51 -11.07 -0.23
C GLY A 21 7.33 -10.41 1.14
N LEU A 22 6.51 -10.98 2.03
CA LEU A 22 6.30 -10.44 3.38
C LEU A 22 7.55 -10.53 4.26
N THR A 23 8.25 -11.67 4.22
CA THR A 23 9.44 -11.91 5.06
C THR A 23 10.66 -11.10 4.61
N THR A 24 10.82 -10.86 3.30
CA THR A 24 11.85 -9.96 2.75
C THR A 24 11.63 -8.51 3.19
N LEU A 25 10.40 -8.01 3.14
CA LEU A 25 10.12 -6.67 3.63
C LEU A 25 10.45 -6.52 5.12
N ALA A 26 10.07 -7.51 5.94
CA ALA A 26 10.34 -7.46 7.37
C ALA A 26 11.84 -7.47 7.70
N ALA A 27 12.62 -8.27 6.99
CA ALA A 27 14.07 -8.38 7.14
C ALA A 27 14.81 -7.05 6.91
N MET A 28 14.16 -6.09 6.25
CA MET A 28 14.77 -4.90 5.68
C MET A 28 14.39 -3.58 6.35
N SER A 29 13.51 -3.63 7.35
CA SER A 29 13.20 -2.51 8.23
C SER A 29 14.23 -2.43 9.37
N PRO A 30 15.19 -1.49 9.32
CA PRO A 30 16.25 -1.41 10.31
C PRO A 30 15.65 -1.11 11.69
N GLY A 31 16.04 -1.91 12.69
CA GLY A 31 15.71 -1.65 14.09
C GLY A 31 14.42 -2.28 14.65
N ASN A 32 13.46 -2.77 13.83
CA ASN A 32 12.28 -3.51 14.33
C ASN A 32 11.67 -4.47 13.28
N VAL A 33 12.35 -5.58 12.97
CA VAL A 33 11.84 -6.66 12.09
C VAL A 33 10.49 -7.18 12.57
N MET A 34 10.33 -7.40 13.87
CA MET A 34 9.10 -7.94 14.47
C MET A 34 7.89 -7.00 14.27
N LYS A 35 8.07 -5.68 14.36
CA LYS A 35 6.99 -4.72 14.08
C LYS A 35 6.58 -4.71 12.62
N SER A 36 7.52 -4.98 11.72
CA SER A 36 7.22 -5.08 10.28
C SER A 36 6.47 -6.36 9.97
N LEU A 37 6.84 -7.50 10.57
CA LEU A 37 6.06 -8.74 10.47
C LEU A 37 4.65 -8.54 11.04
N LEU A 38 4.53 -7.90 12.21
CA LEU A 38 3.25 -7.57 12.82
C LEU A 38 2.38 -6.71 11.89
N GLY A 39 2.97 -5.68 11.27
CA GLY A 39 2.29 -4.87 10.25
C GLY A 39 1.82 -5.69 9.05
N GLY A 40 2.66 -6.59 8.54
CA GLY A 40 2.29 -7.54 7.49
C GLY A 40 1.08 -8.40 7.88
N CYS A 41 1.10 -8.99 9.07
CA CYS A 41 -0.03 -9.79 9.58
C CYS A 41 -1.30 -8.95 9.79
N ILE A 42 -1.19 -7.70 10.24
CA ILE A 42 -2.35 -6.78 10.31
C ILE A 42 -2.92 -6.54 8.91
N GLY A 43 -2.08 -6.35 7.90
CA GLY A 43 -2.52 -6.23 6.51
C GLY A 43 -3.23 -7.49 6.01
N LEU A 44 -2.69 -8.66 6.30
CA LEU A 44 -3.33 -9.95 6.00
C LEU A 44 -4.70 -10.04 6.68
N ALA A 45 -4.81 -9.65 7.95
CA ALA A 45 -6.08 -9.68 8.68
C ALA A 45 -7.13 -8.77 8.02
N LEU A 46 -6.75 -7.56 7.60
CA LEU A 46 -7.66 -6.66 6.89
C LEU A 46 -8.18 -7.25 5.57
N SER A 47 -7.37 -8.05 4.88
CA SER A 47 -7.79 -8.72 3.63
C SER A 47 -8.76 -9.89 3.84
N THR A 48 -8.88 -10.44 5.06
CA THR A 48 -9.80 -11.56 5.35
C THR A 48 -11.26 -11.13 5.57
N VAL A 49 -11.51 -9.82 5.61
CA VAL A 49 -12.84 -9.24 5.79
C VAL A 49 -13.61 -9.32 4.47
N GLY A 50 -14.80 -9.92 4.51
CA GLY A 50 -15.66 -10.11 3.33
C GLY A 50 -15.91 -11.57 3.01
N LEU A 51 -16.08 -11.89 1.72
CA LEU A 51 -16.33 -13.25 1.27
C LEU A 51 -15.05 -14.09 1.22
N ASP A 52 -15.14 -15.33 1.71
CA ASP A 52 -14.14 -16.36 1.48
C ASP A 52 -13.96 -16.67 -0.02
N PRO A 53 -12.73 -16.66 -0.57
CA PRO A 53 -12.49 -17.07 -1.95
C PRO A 53 -12.80 -18.56 -2.22
N ALA A 54 -12.80 -19.42 -1.20
CA ALA A 54 -13.07 -20.85 -1.37
C ALA A 54 -14.57 -21.17 -1.36
N ASP A 55 -15.25 -20.88 -0.25
CA ASP A 55 -16.64 -21.29 -0.01
C ASP A 55 -17.66 -20.15 -0.21
N GLY A 56 -17.21 -18.91 -0.49
CA GLY A 56 -18.10 -17.75 -0.63
C GLY A 56 -18.82 -17.35 0.66
N MET A 57 -18.33 -17.82 1.82
CA MET A 57 -18.91 -17.54 3.13
C MET A 57 -18.52 -16.13 3.61
N PRO A 58 -19.46 -15.32 4.13
CA PRO A 58 -19.14 -14.01 4.70
C PRO A 58 -18.36 -14.16 6.02
N ARG A 59 -17.30 -13.37 6.18
CA ARG A 59 -16.44 -13.36 7.36
C ARG A 59 -16.23 -11.94 7.87
N PHE A 60 -16.29 -11.78 9.19
CA PHE A 60 -16.06 -10.49 9.88
C PHE A 60 -16.95 -9.35 9.36
N THR A 61 -18.17 -9.68 8.94
CA THR A 61 -19.16 -8.71 8.43
C THR A 61 -19.98 -8.07 9.54
N PHE A 62 -20.07 -8.69 10.73
CA PHE A 62 -20.76 -8.13 11.91
C PHE A 62 -22.16 -7.59 11.61
N ASP A 63 -22.94 -8.32 10.78
CA ASP A 63 -24.28 -7.92 10.29
C ASP A 63 -24.33 -6.59 9.50
N VAL A 64 -23.19 -6.07 9.07
CA VAL A 64 -23.10 -4.93 8.15
C VAL A 64 -23.00 -5.46 6.72
N TYR A 65 -24.01 -5.18 5.91
CA TYR A 65 -24.08 -5.66 4.53
C TYR A 65 -22.91 -5.16 3.65
N ASP A 66 -22.48 -3.91 3.84
CA ASP A 66 -21.38 -3.34 3.06
C ASP A 66 -20.03 -4.07 3.27
N LEU A 67 -19.84 -4.72 4.43
CA LEU A 67 -18.65 -5.51 4.71
C LEU A 67 -18.59 -6.82 3.93
N VAL A 68 -19.70 -7.29 3.35
CA VAL A 68 -19.73 -8.51 2.53
C VAL A 68 -18.81 -8.38 1.32
N GLN A 69 -18.75 -7.21 0.69
CA GLN A 69 -17.83 -6.95 -0.43
C GLN A 69 -16.37 -6.80 -0.01
N GLY A 70 -16.08 -6.89 1.29
CA GLY A 70 -14.77 -6.69 1.86
C GLY A 70 -14.28 -5.23 1.78
N LEU A 71 -13.07 -5.05 2.29
CA LEU A 71 -12.38 -3.76 2.28
C LEU A 71 -11.66 -3.59 0.94
N ASP A 72 -12.02 -2.56 0.19
CA ASP A 72 -11.37 -2.29 -1.09
C ASP A 72 -9.88 -1.97 -0.90
N MET A 73 -9.06 -2.66 -1.69
CA MET A 73 -7.60 -2.55 -1.63
C MET A 73 -7.13 -1.12 -1.93
N VAL A 74 -7.72 -0.45 -2.92
CA VAL A 74 -7.33 0.91 -3.32
C VAL A 74 -7.67 1.89 -2.21
N ILE A 75 -8.82 1.72 -1.56
CA ILE A 75 -9.22 2.54 -0.41
C ILE A 75 -8.26 2.35 0.76
N LEU A 76 -7.94 1.10 1.10
CA LEU A 76 -6.96 0.81 2.15
C LEU A 76 -5.59 1.43 1.82
N MET A 77 -5.12 1.35 0.58
CA MET A 77 -3.84 1.95 0.17
C MET A 77 -3.89 3.49 0.27
N THR A 78 -4.96 4.10 -0.21
CA THR A 78 -5.17 5.55 -0.10
C THR A 78 -5.19 5.98 1.37
N SER A 79 -5.83 5.20 2.25
CA SER A 79 -5.84 5.50 3.68
C SER A 79 -4.44 5.39 4.33
N LEU A 80 -3.64 4.39 3.93
CA LEU A 80 -2.33 4.09 4.47
C LEU A 80 -1.22 5.05 4.02
N PHE A 81 -1.31 5.58 2.79
CA PHE A 81 -0.25 6.38 2.18
C PHE A 81 -0.64 7.82 1.86
N SER A 82 -1.93 8.13 1.72
CA SER A 82 -2.39 9.49 1.45
C SER A 82 -2.89 10.13 2.75
N PHE A 83 -4.01 9.64 3.28
CA PHE A 83 -4.70 10.29 4.40
C PHE A 83 -3.84 10.30 5.68
N SER A 84 -3.27 9.16 6.07
CA SER A 84 -2.43 9.08 7.28
C SER A 84 -1.14 9.91 7.18
N GLN A 85 -0.57 10.04 5.99
CA GLN A 85 0.61 10.88 5.75
C GLN A 85 0.27 12.37 5.84
N MET A 86 -0.92 12.77 5.40
CA MET A 86 -1.38 14.15 5.62
C MET A 86 -1.53 14.46 7.11
N LEU A 87 -2.07 13.52 7.90
CA LEU A 87 -2.15 13.65 9.36
C LEU A 87 -0.77 13.67 10.03
N LEU A 88 0.17 12.84 9.57
CA LEU A 88 1.54 12.85 10.07
C LEU A 88 2.23 14.18 9.73
N LEU A 89 2.03 14.68 8.52
CA LEU A 89 2.62 15.91 8.06
C LEU A 89 2.19 17.10 8.94
N LEU A 90 0.95 17.12 9.45
CA LEU A 90 0.47 18.15 10.39
C LEU A 90 1.27 18.24 11.70
N GLU A 91 2.01 17.19 12.08
CA GLU A 91 2.86 17.24 13.29
C GLU A 91 4.06 18.16 13.13
N SER A 92 4.59 18.28 11.91
CA SER A 92 5.75 19.15 11.64
C SER A 92 5.34 20.62 11.75
N ARG A 93 6.26 21.46 12.22
CA ARG A 93 6.05 22.93 12.23
C ARG A 93 6.44 23.60 10.92
N ASP A 94 6.97 22.83 9.98
CA ASP A 94 7.41 23.35 8.68
C ASP A 94 6.23 23.88 7.86
N GLY A 95 6.45 25.01 7.20
CA GLY A 95 5.42 25.66 6.36
C GLY A 95 5.20 24.99 5.00
N TYR A 96 6.18 24.21 4.53
CA TYR A 96 6.20 23.54 3.23
C TYR A 96 6.57 22.07 3.40
N ILE A 97 6.17 21.22 2.45
CA ILE A 97 6.41 19.77 2.49
C ILE A 97 7.89 19.44 2.33
N ALA A 98 8.58 20.20 1.49
CA ALA A 98 10.02 20.12 1.29
C ALA A 98 10.53 21.46 0.78
N GLU A 99 11.76 21.83 1.14
CA GLU A 99 12.43 22.99 0.56
C GLU A 99 12.91 22.64 -0.86
N LEU A 100 12.19 23.11 -1.88
CA LEU A 100 12.55 22.85 -3.27
C LEU A 100 13.74 23.71 -3.70
N VAL A 101 14.96 23.18 -3.53
CA VAL A 101 16.16 23.77 -4.13
C VAL A 101 16.20 23.41 -5.61
N ARG A 102 15.68 24.29 -6.47
CA ARG A 102 15.74 24.13 -7.93
C ARG A 102 17.18 24.13 -8.40
N ARG A 103 17.69 22.96 -8.80
CA ARG A 103 19.00 22.83 -9.42
C ARG A 103 18.87 22.88 -10.94
N PRO A 104 19.59 23.79 -11.63
CA PRO A 104 19.63 23.76 -13.09
C PRO A 104 20.20 22.42 -13.57
N GLY A 105 19.61 21.84 -14.63
CA GLY A 105 20.06 20.57 -15.19
C GLY A 105 19.61 19.30 -14.44
N ALA A 106 18.67 19.39 -13.49
CA ALA A 106 18.19 18.24 -12.72
C ALA A 106 17.77 17.02 -13.57
N PHE A 107 17.14 17.25 -14.73
CA PHE A 107 16.80 16.18 -15.67
C PHE A 107 18.03 15.45 -16.21
N LEU A 108 19.08 16.20 -16.59
CA LEU A 108 20.32 15.61 -17.12
C LEU A 108 21.06 14.83 -16.03
N THR A 109 21.02 15.32 -14.79
CA THR A 109 21.57 14.62 -13.62
C THR A 109 20.83 13.32 -13.33
N ALA A 110 19.49 13.34 -13.36
CA ALA A 110 18.67 12.15 -13.20
C ALA A 110 18.96 11.13 -14.32
N LEU A 111 19.04 11.58 -15.58
CA LEU A 111 19.36 10.73 -16.72
C LEU A 111 20.75 10.09 -16.59
N ARG A 112 21.76 10.85 -16.18
CA ARG A 112 23.11 10.33 -15.90
C ARG A 112 23.10 9.32 -14.76
N GLY A 113 22.33 9.57 -13.71
CA GLY A 113 22.19 8.65 -12.59
C GLY A 113 21.52 7.33 -12.99
N VAL A 114 20.46 7.37 -13.80
CA VAL A 114 19.80 6.18 -14.37
C VAL A 114 20.80 5.40 -15.23
N TRP A 115 21.59 6.09 -16.05
CA TRP A 115 22.62 5.44 -16.87
C TRP A 115 23.75 4.83 -16.03
N GLY A 116 24.09 5.46 -14.89
CA GLY A 116 25.05 4.95 -13.91
C GLY A 116 24.55 3.68 -13.20
N ALA A 117 23.25 3.61 -12.91
CA ALA A 117 22.60 2.47 -12.25
C ALA A 117 22.11 1.38 -13.23
N LYS A 118 22.45 1.45 -14.52
CA LYS A 118 21.91 0.57 -15.57
C LYS A 118 22.01 -0.93 -15.27
N LYS A 119 23.09 -1.38 -14.61
CA LYS A 119 23.27 -2.80 -14.24
C LYS A 119 22.24 -3.24 -13.19
N LEU A 120 22.03 -2.41 -12.17
CA LEU A 120 21.02 -2.68 -11.15
C LEU A 120 19.61 -2.64 -11.75
N LEU A 121 19.32 -1.60 -12.54
CA LEU A 121 18.03 -1.41 -13.20
C LEU A 121 17.67 -2.57 -14.14
N THR A 122 18.62 -3.07 -14.92
CA THR A 122 18.39 -4.20 -15.83
C THR A 122 18.09 -5.49 -15.08
N VAL A 123 18.83 -5.81 -14.03
CA VAL A 123 18.56 -6.99 -13.19
C VAL A 123 17.20 -6.88 -12.51
N MET A 124 16.88 -5.72 -11.93
CA MET A 124 15.60 -5.50 -11.25
C MET A 124 14.41 -5.46 -12.22
N SER A 125 14.60 -4.93 -13.43
CA SER A 125 13.60 -5.02 -14.50
C SER A 125 13.37 -6.46 -14.95
N GLY A 126 14.42 -7.29 -14.98
CA GLY A 126 14.29 -8.73 -15.23
C GLY A 126 13.45 -9.44 -14.16
N ILE A 127 13.68 -9.12 -12.89
CA ILE A 127 12.86 -9.61 -11.76
C ILE A 127 11.42 -9.11 -11.91
N GLY A 128 11.22 -7.83 -12.25
CA GLY A 128 9.89 -7.24 -12.48
C GLY A 128 9.13 -7.92 -13.63
N CYS A 129 9.80 -8.18 -14.75
CA CYS A 129 9.23 -8.94 -15.88
C CYS A 129 8.88 -10.38 -15.49
N PHE A 130 9.75 -11.04 -14.71
CA PHE A 130 9.48 -12.38 -14.18
C PHE A 130 8.24 -12.38 -13.27
N ILE A 131 8.15 -11.44 -12.34
CA ILE A 131 6.98 -11.27 -11.46
C ILE A 131 5.73 -10.96 -12.27
N GLY A 132 5.82 -10.14 -13.33
CA GLY A 132 4.71 -9.90 -14.23
C GLY A 132 4.20 -11.18 -14.88
N GLY A 133 5.09 -12.08 -15.27
CA GLY A 133 4.72 -13.39 -15.83
C GLY A 133 3.97 -14.31 -14.86
N LEU A 134 3.88 -13.95 -13.57
CA LEU A 134 3.18 -14.71 -12.54
C LEU A 134 1.74 -14.18 -12.41
N PRO A 135 0.71 -15.02 -12.68
CA PRO A 135 -0.69 -14.70 -12.47
C PRO A 135 -0.95 -14.05 -11.10
N GLY A 136 -1.69 -12.94 -11.10
CA GLY A 136 -2.13 -12.26 -9.89
C GLY A 136 -1.08 -11.44 -9.13
N ALA A 137 0.21 -11.49 -9.48
CA ALA A 137 1.25 -10.78 -8.71
C ALA A 137 1.28 -9.26 -8.99
N GLY A 138 1.16 -8.84 -10.26
CA GLY A 138 1.06 -7.43 -10.65
C GLY A 138 2.28 -6.53 -10.39
N GLY A 139 2.14 -5.25 -10.75
CA GLY A 139 3.21 -4.25 -10.70
C GLY A 139 3.60 -3.79 -9.30
N SER A 140 2.62 -3.73 -8.38
CA SER A 140 2.85 -3.32 -6.99
C SER A 140 3.77 -4.29 -6.24
N VAL A 141 3.57 -5.59 -6.41
CA VAL A 141 4.43 -6.63 -5.82
C VAL A 141 5.84 -6.56 -6.42
N ALA A 142 5.94 -6.40 -7.75
CA ALA A 142 7.23 -6.23 -8.44
C ALA A 142 8.03 -5.02 -7.91
N SER A 143 7.36 -3.89 -7.73
CA SER A 143 7.95 -2.65 -7.22
C SER A 143 8.50 -2.82 -5.80
N ILE A 144 7.70 -3.42 -4.90
CA ILE A 144 8.09 -3.60 -3.49
C ILE A 144 9.23 -4.61 -3.37
N ILE A 145 9.14 -5.76 -4.05
CA ILE A 145 10.19 -6.80 -3.99
C ILE A 145 11.51 -6.26 -4.54
N THR A 146 11.49 -5.53 -5.66
CA THR A 146 12.72 -5.02 -6.28
C THR A 146 13.32 -3.84 -5.53
N TYR A 147 12.50 -2.95 -4.95
CA TYR A 147 12.96 -1.94 -4.01
C TYR A 147 13.69 -2.59 -2.83
N ASN A 148 13.10 -3.66 -2.29
CA ASN A 148 13.69 -4.42 -1.20
C ASN A 148 15.02 -5.07 -1.65
N GLU A 149 15.05 -5.85 -2.72
CA GLU A 149 16.30 -6.49 -3.15
C GLU A 149 17.40 -5.48 -3.51
N ALA A 150 17.05 -4.33 -4.10
CA ALA A 150 18.02 -3.26 -4.33
C ALA A 150 18.57 -2.68 -3.03
N LYS A 151 17.72 -2.37 -2.04
CA LYS A 151 18.18 -1.90 -0.72
C LYS A 151 19.04 -2.95 -0.01
N ARG A 152 18.78 -4.24 -0.23
CA ARG A 152 19.47 -5.36 0.44
C ARG A 152 20.87 -5.56 -0.10
N TRP A 153 21.03 -5.43 -1.41
CA TRP A 153 22.31 -5.58 -2.09
C TRP A 153 23.15 -4.30 -2.08
N ASP A 154 22.56 -3.17 -1.68
CA ASP A 154 23.27 -1.92 -1.56
C ASP A 154 24.30 -1.93 -0.41
N LYS A 155 25.44 -1.28 -0.64
CA LYS A 155 26.51 -1.16 0.36
C LYS A 155 26.10 -0.28 1.54
N ASN A 156 25.20 0.67 1.32
CA ASN A 156 24.65 1.60 2.32
C ASN A 156 23.11 1.59 2.26
N PRO A 157 22.46 0.60 2.91
CA PRO A 157 21.00 0.43 2.93
C PRO A 157 20.25 1.61 3.55
N ASP A 158 20.88 2.36 4.45
CA ASP A 158 20.26 3.48 5.19
C ASP A 158 19.95 4.69 4.29
N ARG A 159 20.47 4.71 3.05
CA ARG A 159 20.14 5.73 2.04
C ARG A 159 18.77 5.51 1.40
N PHE A 160 18.22 4.29 1.49
CA PHE A 160 16.90 4.01 0.94
C PHE A 160 15.83 4.61 1.86
N GLY A 161 14.89 5.35 1.27
CA GLY A 161 13.89 6.14 1.99
C GLY A 161 14.27 7.61 2.21
N THR A 162 15.49 8.03 1.87
CA THR A 162 15.91 9.45 1.93
C THR A 162 15.74 10.18 0.58
N GLY A 163 15.11 9.55 -0.40
CA GLY A 163 14.95 10.07 -1.76
C GLY A 163 16.13 9.79 -2.69
N VAL A 164 16.95 8.77 -2.39
CA VAL A 164 18.04 8.33 -3.27
C VAL A 164 17.49 7.85 -4.62
N LEU A 165 18.22 8.11 -5.72
CA LEU A 165 17.75 7.82 -7.08
C LEU A 165 17.41 6.35 -7.27
N GLU A 166 18.25 5.44 -6.78
CA GLU A 166 18.05 4.00 -6.87
C GLU A 166 16.78 3.55 -6.14
N GLY A 167 16.40 4.24 -5.06
CA GLY A 167 15.18 3.97 -4.31
C GLY A 167 13.90 4.33 -5.07
N VAL A 168 13.98 5.16 -6.11
CA VAL A 168 12.82 5.50 -6.97
C VAL A 168 12.92 4.77 -8.31
N ALA A 169 14.10 4.79 -8.93
CA ALA A 169 14.29 4.25 -10.27
C ALA A 169 14.13 2.72 -10.33
N VAL A 170 14.54 1.99 -9.29
CA VAL A 170 14.40 0.52 -9.24
C VAL A 170 12.93 0.07 -9.20
N PRO A 171 12.10 0.49 -8.23
CA PRO A 171 10.71 0.06 -8.18
C PRO A 171 9.95 0.47 -9.45
N GLU A 172 10.18 1.67 -9.97
CA GLU A 172 9.52 2.15 -11.19
C GLU A 172 9.95 1.38 -12.45
N ALA A 173 11.24 1.04 -12.58
CA ALA A 173 11.71 0.21 -13.68
C ALA A 173 11.12 -1.21 -13.62
N ALA A 174 11.03 -1.79 -12.42
CA ALA A 174 10.41 -3.09 -12.22
C ALA A 174 8.90 -3.07 -12.48
N ASN A 175 8.20 -2.03 -12.04
CA ASN A 175 6.78 -1.81 -12.32
C ASN A 175 6.53 -1.77 -13.83
N ASN A 176 7.31 -0.97 -14.55
CA ASN A 176 7.17 -0.82 -15.99
C ASN A 176 7.52 -2.11 -16.75
N ALA A 177 8.54 -2.84 -16.30
CA ALA A 177 8.90 -4.15 -16.86
C ALA A 177 7.84 -5.23 -16.58
N CYS A 178 7.15 -5.14 -15.44
CA CYS A 178 6.07 -6.06 -15.06
C CYS A 178 4.90 -6.03 -16.05
N VAL A 179 4.58 -4.86 -16.62
CA VAL A 179 3.51 -4.70 -17.61
C VAL A 179 3.71 -5.68 -18.78
N GLY A 180 4.88 -5.65 -19.41
CA GLY A 180 5.20 -6.57 -20.51
C GLY A 180 5.19 -8.04 -20.09
N GLY A 181 5.71 -8.35 -18.90
CA GLY A 181 5.66 -9.70 -18.33
C GLY A 181 4.24 -10.22 -18.13
N SER A 182 3.33 -9.38 -17.63
CA SER A 182 1.93 -9.74 -17.32
C SER A 182 1.05 -10.02 -18.53
N LEU A 183 1.48 -9.56 -19.69
CA LEU A 183 0.81 -9.83 -20.96
C LEU A 183 1.18 -11.20 -21.54
N VAL A 184 2.31 -11.79 -21.13
CA VAL A 184 2.72 -13.12 -21.61
C VAL A 184 1.68 -14.20 -21.26
N PRO A 185 1.27 -14.40 -19.98
CA PRO A 185 0.22 -15.37 -19.65
C PRO A 185 -1.15 -14.96 -20.19
N LEU A 186 -1.43 -13.66 -20.31
CA LEU A 186 -2.69 -13.17 -20.88
C LEU A 186 -2.83 -13.63 -22.34
N MET A 187 -1.82 -13.34 -23.15
CA MET A 187 -1.85 -13.64 -24.59
C MET A 187 -1.68 -15.14 -24.87
N ALA A 188 -0.92 -15.86 -24.03
CA ALA A 188 -0.65 -17.28 -24.27
C ALA A 188 -1.70 -18.22 -23.66
N LEU A 189 -2.30 -17.86 -22.51
CA LEU A 189 -3.17 -18.75 -21.74
C LEU A 189 -4.55 -18.14 -21.48
N GLY A 190 -4.77 -16.87 -21.81
CA GLY A 190 -6.02 -16.17 -21.46
C GLY A 190 -6.14 -15.92 -19.95
N ILE A 191 -5.03 -15.88 -19.21
CA ILE A 191 -5.02 -15.66 -17.75
C ILE A 191 -4.23 -14.37 -17.47
N PRO A 192 -4.83 -13.36 -16.80
CA PRO A 192 -4.16 -12.08 -16.61
C PRO A 192 -3.06 -12.18 -15.55
N GLY A 193 -1.87 -11.66 -15.88
CA GLY A 193 -0.74 -11.57 -14.93
C GLY A 193 -0.89 -10.46 -13.88
N SER A 194 -1.83 -9.54 -14.08
CA SER A 194 -2.02 -8.35 -13.25
C SER A 194 -3.44 -7.79 -13.40
N ALA A 195 -3.86 -6.94 -12.46
CA ALA A 195 -5.16 -6.26 -12.55
C ALA A 195 -5.28 -5.38 -13.81
N SER A 196 -4.21 -4.69 -14.21
CA SER A 196 -4.19 -3.91 -15.46
C SER A 196 -4.29 -4.80 -16.70
N ALA A 197 -3.67 -5.98 -16.69
CA ALA A 197 -3.85 -6.98 -17.75
C ALA A 197 -5.29 -7.54 -17.80
N ALA A 198 -5.98 -7.64 -16.66
CA ALA A 198 -7.38 -8.05 -16.61
C ALA A 198 -8.32 -6.98 -17.21
N ILE A 199 -8.05 -5.70 -16.98
CA ILE A 199 -8.79 -4.61 -17.65
C ILE A 199 -8.59 -4.69 -19.17
N LEU A 200 -7.35 -4.93 -19.62
CA LEU A 200 -7.05 -5.13 -21.04
C LEU A 200 -7.75 -6.36 -21.63
N MET A 201 -7.83 -7.46 -20.87
CA MET A 201 -8.64 -8.63 -21.23
C MET A 201 -10.10 -8.25 -21.46
N GLY A 202 -10.69 -7.49 -20.54
CA GLY A 202 -12.07 -6.98 -20.68
C GLY A 202 -12.25 -6.14 -21.95
N GLY A 203 -11.27 -5.29 -22.28
CA GLY A 203 -11.26 -4.52 -23.52
C GLY A 203 -11.17 -5.37 -24.78
N LEU A 204 -10.32 -6.40 -24.80
CA LEU A 204 -10.22 -7.36 -25.90
C LEU A 204 -11.53 -8.14 -26.09
N LEU A 205 -12.09 -8.66 -24.98
CA LEU A 205 -13.36 -9.39 -25.01
C LEU A 205 -14.51 -8.50 -25.50
N SER A 206 -14.54 -7.21 -25.11
CA SER A 206 -15.53 -6.25 -25.62
C SER A 206 -15.44 -6.01 -27.13
N GLN A 207 -14.27 -6.26 -27.73
CA GLN A 207 -14.06 -6.18 -29.17
C GLN A 207 -14.22 -7.55 -29.86
N GLY A 208 -14.71 -8.57 -29.14
CA GLY A 208 -14.87 -9.93 -29.65
C GLY A 208 -13.56 -10.72 -29.78
N LEU A 209 -12.46 -10.23 -29.18
CA LEU A 209 -11.16 -10.88 -29.22
C LEU A 209 -10.96 -11.70 -27.92
N THR A 210 -10.87 -13.02 -28.06
CA THR A 210 -10.63 -13.93 -26.92
C THR A 210 -9.13 -14.16 -26.72
N PRO A 211 -8.50 -13.61 -25.67
CA PRO A 211 -7.08 -13.80 -25.41
C PRO A 211 -6.75 -15.27 -25.07
N GLY A 212 -5.56 -15.71 -25.46
CA GLY A 212 -5.11 -17.11 -25.38
C GLY A 212 -4.56 -17.61 -26.72
N PRO A 213 -4.34 -18.93 -26.87
CA PRO A 213 -3.74 -19.50 -28.08
C PRO A 213 -4.51 -19.14 -29.36
N GLN A 214 -5.84 -19.07 -29.27
CA GLN A 214 -6.73 -18.70 -30.37
C GLN A 214 -6.48 -17.27 -30.89
N LEU A 215 -6.10 -16.33 -30.01
CA LEU A 215 -5.77 -14.97 -30.43
C LEU A 215 -4.50 -14.96 -31.29
N LEU A 216 -3.53 -15.79 -30.95
CA LEU A 216 -2.26 -15.91 -31.68
C LEU A 216 -2.42 -16.71 -32.98
N GLU A 217 -3.38 -17.64 -33.05
CA GLU A 217 -3.66 -18.44 -34.24
C GLU A 217 -4.57 -17.73 -35.24
N HIS A 218 -5.69 -17.16 -34.79
CA HIS A 218 -6.71 -16.57 -35.66
C HIS A 218 -6.58 -15.05 -35.83
N ASN A 219 -5.94 -14.35 -34.88
CA ASN A 219 -5.83 -12.90 -34.87
C ASN A 219 -4.37 -12.45 -34.63
N ALA A 220 -3.41 -13.17 -35.23
CA ALA A 220 -1.98 -12.95 -35.06
C ALA A 220 -1.58 -11.49 -35.33
N ASP A 221 -2.13 -10.88 -36.38
CA ASP A 221 -1.85 -9.49 -36.75
C ASP A 221 -2.20 -8.52 -35.61
N VAL A 222 -3.35 -8.73 -34.96
CA VAL A 222 -3.78 -7.90 -33.82
C VAL A 222 -2.86 -8.13 -32.62
N ALA A 223 -2.53 -9.39 -32.32
CA ALA A 223 -1.67 -9.76 -31.21
C ALA A 223 -0.25 -9.17 -31.35
N TYR A 224 0.37 -9.29 -32.53
CA TYR A 224 1.70 -8.75 -32.79
C TYR A 224 1.73 -7.23 -32.90
N THR A 225 0.67 -6.61 -33.44
CA THR A 225 0.53 -5.15 -33.45
C THR A 225 0.41 -4.62 -32.02
N PHE A 226 -0.36 -5.30 -31.16
CA PHE A 226 -0.48 -4.95 -29.76
C PHE A 226 0.87 -5.06 -29.02
N ILE A 227 1.59 -6.17 -29.18
CA ILE A 227 2.93 -6.35 -28.59
C ILE A 227 3.89 -5.27 -29.07
N SER A 228 3.87 -4.95 -30.37
CA SER A 228 4.73 -3.92 -30.96
C SER A 228 4.38 -2.51 -30.48
N SER A 229 3.08 -2.23 -30.25
CA SER A 229 2.61 -0.95 -29.73
C SER A 229 3.16 -0.65 -28.34
N LEU A 230 3.44 -1.66 -27.51
CA LEU A 230 4.02 -1.47 -26.17
C LEU A 230 5.40 -0.83 -26.22
N ILE A 231 6.20 -1.13 -27.25
CA ILE A 231 7.51 -0.48 -27.45
C ILE A 231 7.29 1.01 -27.72
N PHE A 232 6.32 1.33 -28.58
CA PHE A 232 5.99 2.71 -28.90
C PHE A 232 5.42 3.47 -27.70
N VAL A 233 4.53 2.86 -26.92
CA VAL A 233 3.96 3.43 -25.68
C VAL A 233 5.06 3.81 -24.69
N ASN A 234 6.10 2.99 -24.54
CA ASN A 234 7.23 3.32 -23.66
C ASN A 234 7.96 4.60 -24.09
N ILE A 235 8.10 4.86 -25.40
CA ILE A 235 8.70 6.10 -25.91
C ILE A 235 7.79 7.30 -25.58
N VAL A 236 6.49 7.16 -25.83
CA VAL A 236 5.50 8.20 -25.51
C VAL A 236 5.47 8.49 -24.00
N MET A 237 5.62 7.47 -23.17
CA MET A 237 5.64 7.60 -21.71
C MET A 237 6.77 8.51 -21.21
N VAL A 238 7.94 8.50 -21.86
CA VAL A 238 9.04 9.42 -21.51
C VAL A 238 8.66 10.88 -21.78
N ILE A 239 7.99 11.15 -22.91
CA ILE A 239 7.55 12.50 -23.28
C ILE A 239 6.49 12.99 -22.29
N VAL A 240 5.48 12.16 -22.01
CA VAL A 240 4.41 12.47 -21.05
C VAL A 240 4.99 12.69 -19.65
N GLY A 241 5.88 11.81 -19.20
CA GLY A 241 6.54 11.92 -17.91
C GLY A 241 7.36 13.20 -17.76
N TYR A 242 8.07 13.61 -18.81
CA TYR A 242 8.84 14.87 -18.81
C TYR A 242 7.94 16.11 -18.66
N VAL A 243 6.80 16.15 -19.35
CA VAL A 243 5.82 17.23 -19.21
C VAL A 243 5.20 17.21 -17.82
N LEU A 244 4.81 16.02 -17.34
CA LEU A 244 4.16 15.85 -16.05
C LEU A 244 5.06 16.27 -14.89
N VAL A 245 6.36 15.91 -14.91
CA VAL A 245 7.33 16.34 -13.87
C VAL A 245 7.45 17.85 -13.77
N LYS A 246 7.36 18.61 -14.88
CA LYS A 246 7.37 20.08 -14.84
C LYS A 246 6.16 20.65 -14.11
N VAL A 247 5.01 19.99 -14.23
CA VAL A 247 3.77 20.40 -13.55
C VAL A 247 3.81 19.95 -12.09
N CYS A 248 4.11 18.67 -11.83
CA CYS A 248 4.14 18.11 -10.47
C CYS A 248 5.21 18.75 -9.58
N SER A 249 6.34 19.19 -10.12
CA SER A 249 7.36 19.90 -9.32
C SER A 249 6.90 21.26 -8.81
N ARG A 250 5.88 21.89 -9.42
CA ARG A 250 5.24 23.12 -8.89
C ARG A 250 4.41 22.86 -7.65
N ILE A 251 3.93 21.64 -7.42
CA ILE A 251 3.17 21.28 -6.22
C ILE A 251 4.00 21.50 -4.96
N LEU A 252 5.33 21.33 -5.04
CA LEU A 252 6.25 21.56 -3.92
C LEU A 252 6.36 23.04 -3.51
N ASP A 253 5.98 23.97 -4.39
CA ASP A 253 5.92 25.40 -4.04
C ASP A 253 4.64 25.75 -3.26
N VAL A 254 3.67 24.83 -3.18
CA VAL A 254 2.39 25.08 -2.52
C VAL A 254 2.55 24.88 -1.01
N PRO A 255 2.05 25.82 -0.17
CA PRO A 255 2.10 25.66 1.28
C PRO A 255 1.43 24.36 1.73
N LYS A 256 2.06 23.67 2.68
CA LYS A 256 1.56 22.43 3.28
C LYS A 256 0.10 22.52 3.72
N LEU A 257 -0.29 23.67 4.30
CA LEU A 257 -1.63 23.90 4.81
C LEU A 257 -2.71 23.99 3.72
N VAL A 258 -2.33 24.15 2.45
CA VAL A 258 -3.25 24.02 1.31
C VAL A 258 -3.26 22.59 0.79
N ILE A 259 -2.09 21.95 0.70
CA ILE A 259 -1.98 20.58 0.18
C ILE A 259 -2.75 19.58 1.06
N ILE A 260 -2.64 19.70 2.40
CA ILE A 260 -3.27 18.75 3.34
C ILE A 260 -4.80 18.69 3.18
N PRO A 261 -5.56 19.79 3.27
CA PRO A 261 -7.01 19.78 3.05
C PRO A 261 -7.40 19.27 1.66
N THR A 262 -6.63 19.63 0.62
CA THR A 262 -6.88 19.22 -0.77
C THR A 262 -6.71 17.72 -0.94
N VAL A 263 -5.64 17.15 -0.41
CA VAL A 263 -5.39 15.70 -0.50
C VAL A 263 -6.42 14.92 0.32
N ILE A 264 -6.84 15.43 1.48
CA ILE A 264 -7.91 14.82 2.30
C ILE A 264 -9.23 14.75 1.53
N THR A 265 -9.68 15.89 0.97
CA THR A 265 -10.93 15.97 0.21
C THR A 265 -10.89 15.14 -1.07
N LEU A 266 -9.78 15.18 -1.82
CA LEU A 266 -9.54 14.27 -2.95
C LEU A 266 -9.55 12.79 -2.55
N SER A 267 -9.01 12.43 -1.38
CA SER A 267 -8.99 11.04 -0.92
C SER A 267 -10.40 10.55 -0.56
N ILE A 268 -11.22 11.39 0.07
CA ILE A 268 -12.63 11.11 0.36
C ILE A 268 -13.41 10.91 -0.94
N LEU A 269 -13.22 11.82 -1.89
CA LEU A 269 -13.89 11.76 -3.18
C LEU A 269 -13.44 10.54 -4.00
N GLY A 270 -12.15 10.26 -4.02
CA GLY A 270 -11.58 9.06 -4.64
C GLY A 270 -12.15 7.78 -4.05
N ALA A 271 -12.21 7.66 -2.72
CA ALA A 271 -12.79 6.50 -2.04
C ALA A 271 -14.26 6.30 -2.42
N TYR A 272 -15.05 7.38 -2.43
CA TYR A 272 -16.44 7.33 -2.86
C TYR A 272 -16.58 6.88 -4.33
N SER A 273 -15.77 7.41 -5.23
CA SER A 273 -15.89 7.20 -6.68
C SER A 273 -15.67 5.75 -7.14
N LEU A 274 -15.04 4.90 -6.31
CA LEU A 274 -14.73 3.51 -6.68
C LEU A 274 -15.99 2.63 -6.72
N ARG A 275 -16.84 2.72 -5.69
CA ARG A 275 -18.07 1.92 -5.59
C ARG A 275 -19.34 2.75 -5.41
N ASN A 276 -19.24 4.08 -5.49
CA ASN A 276 -20.30 5.04 -5.14
C ASN A 276 -20.88 4.80 -3.74
N SER A 277 -20.04 4.38 -2.80
CA SER A 277 -20.45 3.98 -1.44
C SER A 277 -19.93 4.96 -0.38
N MET A 278 -20.80 5.32 0.56
CA MET A 278 -20.39 6.07 1.76
C MET A 278 -19.61 5.20 2.74
N PHE A 279 -19.89 3.90 2.77
CA PHE A 279 -19.15 2.97 3.62
C PHE A 279 -17.65 3.02 3.31
N ASP A 280 -17.30 3.16 2.04
CA ASP A 280 -15.92 3.30 1.55
C ASP A 280 -15.22 4.56 2.05
N VAL A 281 -15.96 5.67 2.16
CA VAL A 281 -15.47 6.91 2.78
C VAL A 281 -15.23 6.69 4.28
N LEU A 282 -16.14 5.99 4.96
CA LEU A 282 -15.99 5.67 6.37
C LEU A 282 -14.76 4.78 6.62
N VAL A 283 -14.57 3.74 5.81
CA VAL A 283 -13.39 2.87 5.85
C VAL A 283 -12.13 3.70 5.69
N LEU A 284 -12.03 4.54 4.64
CA LEU A 284 -10.88 5.42 4.41
C LEU A 284 -10.52 6.24 5.66
N LEU A 285 -11.52 6.90 6.26
CA LEU A 285 -11.31 7.78 7.40
C LEU A 285 -10.87 6.99 8.65
N ILE A 286 -11.53 5.86 8.95
CA ILE A 286 -11.21 5.02 10.11
C ILE A 286 -9.82 4.39 9.94
N THR A 287 -9.55 3.71 8.82
CA THR A 287 -8.27 3.03 8.58
C THR A 287 -7.13 4.03 8.42
N GLY A 288 -7.40 5.21 7.88
CA GLY A 288 -6.44 6.31 7.80
C GLY A 288 -6.05 6.86 9.18
N GLY A 289 -7.01 6.99 10.09
CA GLY A 289 -6.76 7.31 11.50
C GLY A 289 -5.92 6.24 12.19
N PHE A 290 -6.27 4.96 12.04
CA PHE A 290 -5.48 3.84 12.58
C PHE A 290 -4.07 3.78 11.98
N SER A 291 -3.92 4.05 10.68
CA SER A 291 -2.63 4.09 10.00
C SER A 291 -1.72 5.18 10.58
N TYR A 292 -2.26 6.36 10.88
CA TYR A 292 -1.53 7.41 11.59
C TYR A 292 -1.08 6.96 12.99
N LEU A 293 -1.94 6.23 13.70
CA LEU A 293 -1.58 5.63 14.99
C LEU A 293 -0.48 4.56 14.86
N PHE A 294 -0.48 3.77 13.79
CA PHE A 294 0.56 2.77 13.50
C PHE A 294 1.89 3.40 13.11
N LEU A 295 1.87 4.49 12.36
CA LEU A 295 3.06 5.31 12.04
C LEU A 295 3.78 5.73 13.32
N LYS A 296 3.05 6.21 14.33
CA LYS A 296 3.63 6.55 15.65
C LYS A 296 4.18 5.36 16.41
N ALA A 297 3.53 4.20 16.30
CA ALA A 297 4.01 2.97 16.92
C ALA A 297 5.25 2.40 16.22
N ARG A 298 5.73 3.04 15.13
CA ARG A 298 6.79 2.58 14.23
C ARG A 298 6.46 1.23 13.60
N ILE A 299 5.17 0.98 13.34
CA ILE A 299 4.71 -0.11 12.49
C ILE A 299 4.67 0.45 11.07
N SER A 300 5.38 -0.20 10.14
CA SER A 300 5.54 0.32 8.79
C SER A 300 4.23 0.23 8.01
N PRO A 301 3.66 1.34 7.49
CA PRO A 301 2.50 1.30 6.61
C PRO A 301 2.77 0.49 5.35
N ALA A 302 4.02 0.50 4.86
CA ALA A 302 4.42 -0.32 3.73
C ALA A 302 4.28 -1.83 4.01
N ALA A 303 4.46 -2.25 5.27
CA ALA A 303 4.25 -3.65 5.65
C ALA A 303 2.77 -4.02 5.71
N ILE A 304 1.93 -3.14 6.27
CA ILE A 304 0.48 -3.33 6.26
C ILE A 304 -0.02 -3.37 4.81
N ALA A 305 0.43 -2.45 3.97
CA ALA A 305 0.08 -2.40 2.57
C ALA A 305 0.41 -3.70 1.84
N LEU A 306 1.63 -4.22 2.03
CA LEU A 306 2.04 -5.47 1.42
C LEU A 306 1.19 -6.66 1.91
N GLY A 307 0.82 -6.67 3.20
CA GLY A 307 -0.12 -7.65 3.74
C GLY A 307 -1.49 -7.60 3.07
N VAL A 308 -2.06 -6.41 2.89
CA VAL A 308 -3.36 -6.22 2.21
C VAL A 308 -3.29 -6.70 0.76
N VAL A 309 -2.19 -6.42 0.06
CA VAL A 309 -1.99 -6.84 -1.35
C VAL A 309 -1.83 -8.35 -1.46
N LEU A 310 -0.99 -8.95 -0.63
CA LEU A 310 -0.62 -10.36 -0.74
C LEU A 310 -1.62 -11.30 -0.06
N GLY A 311 -2.46 -10.79 0.83
CA GLY A 311 -3.43 -11.59 1.59
C GLY A 311 -4.36 -12.44 0.72
N PRO A 312 -5.08 -11.84 -0.26
CA PRO A 312 -5.95 -12.60 -1.15
C PRO A 312 -5.17 -13.66 -1.95
N ILE A 313 -3.96 -13.33 -2.40
CA ILE A 313 -3.09 -14.25 -3.15
C ILE A 313 -2.68 -15.44 -2.27
N ILE A 314 -2.26 -15.18 -1.03
CA ILE A 314 -1.87 -16.23 -0.08
C ILE A 314 -3.07 -17.12 0.24
N GLU A 315 -4.22 -16.52 0.50
CA GLU A 315 -5.43 -17.23 0.88
C GLU A 315 -5.99 -18.10 -0.25
N GLU A 316 -6.11 -17.56 -1.45
CA GLU A 316 -6.56 -18.29 -2.64
C GLU A 316 -5.60 -19.45 -2.97
N SER A 317 -4.30 -19.18 -2.90
CA SER A 317 -3.25 -20.17 -3.11
C SER A 317 -3.27 -21.27 -2.05
N LEU A 318 -3.48 -20.92 -0.78
CA LEU A 318 -3.60 -21.87 0.32
C LEU A 318 -4.85 -22.73 0.15
N SER A 319 -6.00 -22.12 -0.11
CA SER A 319 -7.27 -22.80 -0.28
C SER A 319 -7.24 -23.76 -1.45
N THR A 320 -6.71 -23.32 -2.61
CA THR A 320 -6.52 -24.18 -3.78
C THR A 320 -5.58 -25.35 -3.49
N THR A 321 -4.52 -25.12 -2.70
CA THR A 321 -3.59 -26.18 -2.30
C THR A 321 -4.24 -27.19 -1.34
N ILE A 322 -5.05 -26.72 -0.39
CA ILE A 322 -5.83 -27.58 0.52
C ILE A 322 -6.82 -28.42 -0.27
N MET A 323 -7.55 -27.84 -1.22
CA MET A 323 -8.48 -28.58 -2.07
C MET A 323 -7.76 -29.66 -2.89
N ARG A 324 -6.59 -29.34 -3.46
CA ARG A 324 -5.76 -30.33 -4.16
C ARG A 324 -5.23 -31.41 -3.23
N SER A 325 -5.03 -31.09 -1.94
CA SER A 325 -4.58 -32.06 -0.94
C SER A 325 -5.63 -33.11 -0.55
N TYR A 326 -6.90 -32.97 -0.95
CA TYR A 326 -7.84 -34.08 -0.80
C TYR A 326 -7.45 -35.29 -1.67
N SER A 327 -6.69 -35.06 -2.75
CA SER A 327 -6.17 -36.10 -3.63
C SER A 327 -4.72 -36.52 -3.35
N SER A 328 -4.00 -35.79 -2.50
CA SER A 328 -2.56 -36.00 -2.22
C SER A 328 -2.15 -35.38 -0.89
N SER A 329 -1.12 -35.87 -0.19
CA SER A 329 -0.77 -35.33 1.14
C SER A 329 -0.49 -33.81 1.11
N LEU A 330 -1.12 -33.03 2.00
CA LEU A 330 -0.91 -31.58 2.11
C LEU A 330 0.56 -31.23 2.33
N MET A 331 1.26 -32.04 3.13
CA MET A 331 2.69 -31.88 3.39
C MET A 331 3.51 -32.03 2.10
N GLN A 332 3.11 -32.94 1.21
CA GLN A 332 3.79 -33.19 -0.06
C GLN A 332 3.67 -32.01 -1.01
N LEU A 333 2.48 -31.41 -1.11
CA LEU A 333 2.26 -30.23 -1.96
C LEU A 333 2.90 -28.99 -1.36
N LEU A 334 2.65 -28.69 -0.08
CA LEU A 334 3.04 -27.41 0.51
C LEU A 334 4.55 -27.34 0.80
N ILE A 335 5.18 -28.44 1.24
CA ILE A 335 6.58 -28.41 1.71
C ILE A 335 7.53 -29.05 0.69
N PHE A 336 7.16 -30.21 0.14
CA PHE A 336 8.08 -31.01 -0.69
C PHE A 336 7.99 -30.74 -2.19
N SER A 337 7.10 -29.85 -2.64
CA SER A 337 7.12 -29.38 -4.03
C SER A 337 8.43 -28.63 -4.32
N PRO A 338 9.15 -28.92 -5.41
CA PRO A 338 10.47 -28.35 -5.70
C PRO A 338 10.49 -26.82 -5.66
N MET A 339 9.44 -26.17 -6.16
CA MET A 339 9.31 -24.71 -6.15
C MET A 339 8.97 -24.17 -4.75
N SER A 340 8.11 -24.84 -4.00
CA SER A 340 7.83 -24.47 -2.60
C SER A 340 9.10 -24.54 -1.76
N MET A 341 9.91 -25.59 -1.92
CA MET A 341 11.16 -25.76 -1.19
C MET A 341 12.16 -24.63 -1.50
N LEU A 342 12.26 -24.21 -2.76
CA LEU A 342 13.06 -23.05 -3.15
C LEU A 342 12.63 -21.79 -2.39
N PHE A 343 11.34 -21.46 -2.39
CA PHE A 343 10.85 -20.26 -1.70
C PHE A 343 10.94 -20.37 -0.18
N ILE A 344 10.73 -21.54 0.41
CA ILE A 344 10.95 -21.79 1.85
C ILE A 344 12.41 -21.50 2.22
N VAL A 345 13.36 -22.01 1.44
CA VAL A 345 14.80 -21.76 1.66
C VAL A 345 15.10 -20.26 1.52
N LEU A 346 14.53 -19.59 0.52
CA LEU A 346 14.69 -18.14 0.34
C LEU A 346 14.10 -17.34 1.51
N CYS A 347 12.93 -17.72 2.03
CA CYS A 347 12.32 -17.14 3.24
C CYS A 347 13.25 -17.30 4.45
N ALA A 348 13.77 -18.51 4.67
CA ALA A 348 14.68 -18.79 5.77
C ALA A 348 15.96 -17.96 5.66
N ILE A 349 16.56 -17.89 4.47
CA ILE A 349 17.74 -17.04 4.20
C ILE A 349 17.40 -15.57 4.44
N SER A 350 16.24 -15.10 3.99
CA SER A 350 15.80 -13.71 4.17
C SER A 350 15.73 -13.30 5.64
N LEU A 351 15.18 -14.16 6.51
CA LEU A 351 15.03 -13.87 7.93
C LEU A 351 16.33 -14.10 8.73
N LEU A 352 17.09 -15.16 8.41
CA LEU A 352 18.26 -15.56 9.19
C LEU A 352 19.53 -14.77 8.83
N LEU A 353 19.71 -14.41 7.55
CA LEU A 353 20.93 -13.75 7.07
C LEU A 353 21.16 -12.37 7.74
N PRO A 354 20.17 -11.47 7.87
CA PRO A 354 20.36 -10.18 8.54
C PRO A 354 20.68 -10.35 10.02
N VAL A 355 20.00 -11.28 10.71
CA VAL A 355 20.24 -11.58 12.13
C VAL A 355 21.67 -12.09 12.32
N TRP A 356 22.13 -12.97 11.45
CA TRP A 356 23.47 -13.53 11.50
C TRP A 356 24.57 -12.51 11.16
N LEU A 357 24.36 -11.70 10.11
CA LEU A 357 25.28 -10.61 9.73
C LEU A 357 25.37 -9.53 10.82
N SER A 358 24.24 -9.20 11.46
CA SER A 358 24.21 -8.24 12.58
C SER A 358 24.98 -8.75 13.80
N ARG A 359 24.96 -10.06 14.07
CA ARG A 359 25.77 -10.68 15.13
C ARG A 359 27.26 -10.74 14.79
N ARG A 360 27.61 -10.91 13.50
CA ARG A 360 29.02 -10.98 13.05
C ARG A 360 29.71 -9.64 12.90
N LYS A 361 28.99 -8.58 12.52
CA LYS A 361 29.61 -7.28 12.21
C LYS A 361 30.15 -6.53 13.43
N GLY A 362 30.08 -7.09 14.64
CA GLY A 362 30.70 -6.49 15.83
C GLY A 362 30.36 -5.02 16.02
N HIS A 363 29.24 -4.55 15.45
CA HIS A 363 28.74 -3.23 15.80
C HIS A 363 28.40 -3.40 17.26
N ALA A 364 29.14 -2.66 18.08
CA ALA A 364 28.75 -2.31 19.41
C ALA A 364 27.36 -1.67 19.30
N SER A 365 26.31 -2.49 19.19
CA SER A 365 25.05 -2.21 19.84
C SER A 365 25.45 -2.14 21.29
N GLY A 366 25.88 -0.95 21.72
CA GLY A 366 26.37 -0.69 23.06
C GLY A 366 25.41 -1.40 23.98
N GLN A 367 25.96 -2.40 24.67
CA GLN A 367 25.25 -3.38 25.48
C GLN A 367 24.12 -2.65 26.19
N SER A 368 22.92 -2.67 25.61
CA SER A 368 21.79 -1.99 26.21
C SER A 368 21.41 -2.95 27.30
N SER A 369 22.02 -2.77 28.48
CA SER A 369 21.63 -3.44 29.71
C SER A 369 20.12 -3.47 29.71
N TRP A 370 19.56 -4.67 29.48
CA TRP A 370 18.12 -4.88 29.45
C TRP A 370 17.65 -4.54 30.85
N LYS A 371 17.07 -3.35 30.99
CA LYS A 371 16.57 -2.84 32.25
C LYS A 371 15.07 -2.70 32.10
N PHE A 372 14.38 -3.61 32.77
CA PHE A 372 12.95 -3.51 32.94
C PHE A 372 12.64 -2.19 33.65
N SER A 373 11.86 -1.32 33.01
CA SER A 373 11.44 -0.05 33.59
C SER A 373 9.93 0.04 33.53
N SER A 374 9.30 0.28 34.69
CA SER A 374 7.85 0.52 34.80
C SER A 374 7.37 1.69 33.92
N ARG A 375 8.27 2.62 33.58
CA ARG A 375 7.98 3.76 32.70
C ARG A 375 7.67 3.35 31.25
N ASN A 376 8.16 2.20 30.80
CA ASN A 376 7.94 1.70 29.44
C ASN A 376 6.52 1.15 29.21
N PHE A 377 5.75 0.86 30.27
CA PHE A 377 4.32 0.50 30.14
C PHE A 377 3.46 1.67 29.62
N ARG A 378 3.94 2.90 29.79
CA ARG A 378 3.26 4.11 29.31
C ARG A 378 3.78 4.55 27.94
N ASP A 379 4.72 3.81 27.35
CA ASP A 379 5.17 4.10 26.00
C ASP A 379 4.06 3.81 24.99
N TYR A 380 3.89 4.72 24.04
CA TYR A 380 2.85 4.60 23.04
C TYR A 380 3.04 3.37 22.16
N GLY A 381 4.29 3.00 21.85
CA GLY A 381 4.61 1.80 21.08
C GLY A 381 4.16 0.52 21.77
N PHE A 382 4.34 0.45 23.10
CA PHE A 382 3.86 -0.68 23.91
C PHE A 382 2.33 -0.75 23.92
N LEU A 383 1.65 0.37 24.22
CA LEU A 383 0.19 0.43 24.26
C LEU A 383 -0.46 0.06 22.92
N ALA A 384 0.04 0.62 21.82
CA ALA A 384 -0.48 0.30 20.48
C ALA A 384 -0.32 -1.19 20.15
N THR A 385 0.83 -1.79 20.49
CA THR A 385 1.07 -3.22 20.28
C THR A 385 0.16 -4.08 21.15
N LEU A 386 -0.06 -3.69 22.41
CA LEU A 386 -0.96 -4.38 23.32
C LEU A 386 -2.41 -4.35 22.82
N VAL A 387 -2.86 -3.21 22.28
CA VAL A 387 -4.19 -3.14 21.65
C VAL A 387 -4.27 -4.08 20.45
N CYS A 388 -3.22 -4.15 19.61
CA CYS A 388 -3.18 -5.08 18.48
C CYS A 388 -3.24 -6.55 18.93
N THR A 389 -2.54 -6.93 20.00
CA THR A 389 -2.57 -8.31 20.52
C THR A 389 -3.94 -8.67 21.07
N LEU A 390 -4.55 -7.80 21.88
CA LEU A 390 -5.88 -8.02 22.45
C LEU A 390 -6.94 -8.11 21.34
N THR A 391 -6.84 -7.25 20.33
CA THR A 391 -7.69 -7.31 19.14
C THR A 391 -7.50 -8.64 18.41
N GLY A 392 -6.26 -9.09 18.23
CA GLY A 392 -5.97 -10.41 17.66
C GLY A 392 -6.62 -11.57 18.44
N VAL A 393 -6.57 -11.54 19.78
CA VAL A 393 -7.24 -12.55 20.61
C VAL A 393 -8.76 -12.55 20.40
N PHE A 394 -9.38 -11.37 20.33
CA PHE A 394 -10.81 -11.25 20.04
C PHE A 394 -11.17 -11.90 18.68
N PHE A 395 -10.40 -11.60 17.63
CA PHE A 395 -10.64 -12.14 16.29
C PHE A 395 -10.30 -13.63 16.15
N ILE A 396 -9.43 -14.20 17.00
CA ILE A 396 -9.28 -15.66 17.11
C ILE A 396 -10.60 -16.29 17.56
N GLY A 397 -11.26 -15.71 18.55
CA GLY A 397 -12.59 -16.16 19.01
C GLY A 397 -13.60 -16.18 17.86
N GLN A 398 -13.70 -15.07 17.13
CA GLN A 398 -14.56 -14.96 15.94
C GLN A 398 -14.18 -15.95 14.83
N SER A 399 -12.88 -16.20 14.62
CA SER A 399 -12.42 -17.15 13.59
C SER A 399 -12.83 -18.59 13.93
N LEU A 400 -12.88 -18.96 15.22
CA LEU A 400 -13.29 -20.29 15.65
C LEU A 400 -14.78 -20.59 15.40
N GLU A 401 -15.61 -19.55 15.20
CA GLU A 401 -17.02 -19.70 14.87
C GLU A 401 -17.24 -20.03 13.38
N LEU A 402 -16.29 -19.65 12.50
CA LEU A 402 -16.37 -19.91 11.06
C LEU A 402 -16.26 -21.40 10.73
N GLY A 403 -17.04 -21.95 9.82
CA GLY A 403 -16.93 -23.36 9.39
C GLY A 403 -15.88 -23.60 8.30
N GLY A 404 -15.51 -24.87 8.09
CA GLY A 404 -14.82 -25.31 6.86
C GLY A 404 -13.40 -24.77 6.64
N VAL A 405 -13.04 -24.65 5.35
CA VAL A 405 -11.74 -24.09 4.91
C VAL A 405 -11.66 -22.60 5.25
N ALA A 406 -12.82 -21.94 5.32
CA ALA A 406 -12.96 -20.53 5.63
C ALA A 406 -12.33 -20.10 6.98
N ARG A 407 -12.20 -21.04 7.92
CA ARG A 407 -11.58 -20.80 9.23
C ARG A 407 -10.05 -20.70 9.17
N ILE A 408 -9.42 -21.46 8.28
CA ILE A 408 -7.99 -21.83 8.41
C ILE A 408 -7.11 -20.59 8.29
N PHE A 409 -7.32 -19.80 7.24
CA PHE A 409 -6.46 -18.65 6.96
C PHE A 409 -6.59 -17.53 8.01
N PRO A 410 -7.79 -17.05 8.38
CA PRO A 410 -7.93 -16.06 9.45
C PRO A 410 -7.34 -16.53 10.78
N LEU A 411 -7.57 -17.80 11.17
CA LEU A 411 -7.06 -18.34 12.42
C LEU A 411 -5.52 -18.29 12.47
N VAL A 412 -4.84 -18.68 11.38
CA VAL A 412 -3.38 -18.60 11.28
C VAL A 412 -2.90 -17.14 11.34
N VAL A 413 -3.58 -16.23 10.63
CA VAL A 413 -3.19 -14.82 10.62
C VAL A 413 -3.33 -14.19 12.02
N PHE A 414 -4.47 -14.34 12.69
CA PHE A 414 -4.70 -13.74 14.00
C PHE A 414 -3.85 -14.38 15.10
N THR A 415 -3.56 -15.68 15.04
CA THR A 415 -2.60 -16.33 15.96
C THR A 415 -1.18 -15.79 15.79
N LEU A 416 -0.75 -15.53 14.54
CA LEU A 416 0.52 -14.87 14.27
C LEU A 416 0.56 -13.43 14.81
N ILE A 417 -0.53 -12.66 14.71
CA ILE A 417 -0.64 -11.31 15.30
C ILE A 417 -0.43 -11.38 16.82
N VAL A 418 -1.07 -12.33 17.51
CA VAL A 418 -0.93 -12.48 18.96
C VAL A 418 0.50 -12.88 19.34
N LEU A 419 1.08 -13.88 18.66
CA LEU A 419 2.46 -14.33 18.92
C LEU A 419 3.48 -13.20 18.69
N LEU A 420 3.43 -12.55 17.53
CA LEU A 420 4.33 -11.45 17.20
C LEU A 420 4.13 -10.25 18.11
N GLY A 421 2.89 -9.92 18.44
CA GLY A 421 2.59 -8.79 19.30
C GLY A 421 3.05 -9.03 20.75
N ILE A 422 2.97 -10.25 21.28
CA ILE A 422 3.58 -10.59 22.59
C ILE A 422 5.10 -10.36 22.54
N ILE A 423 5.76 -10.84 21.48
CA ILE A 423 7.20 -10.65 21.29
C ILE A 423 7.56 -9.15 21.23
N VAL A 424 6.79 -8.35 20.47
CA VAL A 424 7.01 -6.91 20.35
C VAL A 424 6.74 -6.19 21.69
N CYS A 425 5.70 -6.56 22.43
CA CYS A 425 5.43 -6.02 23.76
C CYS A 425 6.62 -6.25 24.72
N ILE A 426 7.20 -7.46 24.72
CA ILE A 426 8.39 -7.77 25.52
C ILE A 426 9.59 -6.92 25.08
N GLN A 427 9.77 -6.71 23.78
CA GLN A 427 10.84 -5.86 23.25
C GLN A 427 10.67 -4.38 23.64
N GLU A 428 9.45 -3.85 23.62
CA GLU A 428 9.17 -2.47 24.04
C GLU A 428 9.42 -2.25 25.54
N LEU A 429 9.09 -3.23 26.39
CA LEU A 429 9.39 -3.15 27.83
C LEU A 429 10.89 -3.08 28.13
N GLY A 430 11.73 -3.63 27.26
CA GLY A 430 13.19 -3.64 27.40
C GLY A 430 13.93 -2.45 26.78
N LYS A 431 13.24 -1.54 26.08
CA LYS A 431 13.89 -0.41 25.39
C LYS A 431 14.26 0.72 26.35
N LYS A 432 15.43 1.33 26.14
CA LYS A 432 15.72 2.66 26.70
C LYS A 432 14.82 3.65 25.98
N THR A 433 13.92 4.30 26.72
CA THR A 433 13.06 5.36 26.21
C THR A 433 13.96 6.51 25.74
N ALA A 434 14.04 6.70 24.42
CA ALA A 434 14.65 7.89 23.84
C ALA A 434 13.69 9.06 24.11
N VAL A 435 14.18 10.10 24.78
CA VAL A 435 13.43 11.35 24.98
C VAL A 435 13.34 12.02 23.62
N SER A 436 12.15 12.05 23.01
CA SER A 436 11.90 12.91 21.85
C SER A 436 11.85 14.35 22.34
N GLU A 437 12.76 15.19 21.82
CA GLU A 437 12.97 16.58 22.27
C GLU A 437 11.89 17.55 21.79
N GLU A 438 11.05 17.18 20.82
CA GLU A 438 9.96 18.02 20.32
C GLU A 438 8.60 17.52 20.80
N LYS A 439 7.73 18.46 21.22
CA LYS A 439 6.33 18.17 21.53
C LYS A 439 5.53 18.21 20.21
N PRO A 440 5.17 17.07 19.61
CA PRO A 440 4.35 17.04 18.40
C PRO A 440 2.98 17.68 18.63
N GLN A 441 2.43 18.33 17.60
CA GLN A 441 1.13 19.03 17.67
C GLN A 441 -0.06 18.07 17.53
N TYR A 442 -0.22 17.13 18.48
CA TYR A 442 -1.29 16.14 18.44
C TYR A 442 -2.70 16.73 18.42
N PHE A 443 -2.88 17.90 19.04
CA PHE A 443 -4.16 18.60 19.03
C PHE A 443 -4.55 19.05 17.62
N THR A 444 -3.60 19.61 16.85
CA THR A 444 -3.82 19.99 15.44
C THR A 444 -4.23 18.79 14.61
N VAL A 445 -3.55 17.64 14.78
CA VAL A 445 -3.88 16.43 14.04
C VAL A 445 -5.29 15.92 14.38
N LEU A 446 -5.64 15.89 15.67
CA LEU A 446 -6.96 15.48 16.12
C LEU A 446 -8.06 16.38 15.53
N VAL A 447 -7.85 17.69 15.51
CA VAL A 447 -8.81 18.65 14.95
C VAL A 447 -9.03 18.41 13.45
N TYR A 448 -7.97 18.23 12.66
CA TYR A 448 -8.11 17.92 11.22
C TYR A 448 -8.78 16.57 10.99
N PHE A 449 -8.46 15.56 11.79
CA PHE A 449 -9.13 14.26 11.73
C PHE A 449 -10.63 14.38 12.04
N LEU A 450 -10.99 15.14 13.07
CA LEU A 450 -12.39 15.40 13.43
C LEU A 450 -13.13 16.18 12.34
N PHE A 451 -12.51 17.17 11.70
CA PHE A 451 -13.11 17.85 10.55
C PHE A 451 -13.28 16.93 9.35
N SER A 452 -12.34 16.03 9.12
CA SER A 452 -12.46 15.00 8.08
C SER A 452 -13.62 14.05 8.39
N MET A 453 -13.80 13.63 9.64
CA MET A 453 -14.97 12.84 10.07
C MET A 453 -16.28 13.61 10.00
N LEU A 454 -16.26 14.90 10.31
CA LEU A 454 -17.43 15.77 10.18
C LEU A 454 -17.89 15.83 8.72
N SER A 455 -16.96 15.76 7.75
CA SER A 455 -17.32 15.74 6.33
C SER A 455 -18.25 14.56 6.00
N TYR A 456 -17.99 13.36 6.52
CA TYR A 456 -18.84 12.19 6.33
C TYR A 456 -20.29 12.44 6.78
N VAL A 457 -20.45 13.04 7.96
CA VAL A 457 -21.77 13.37 8.53
C VAL A 457 -22.46 14.50 7.77
N LEU A 458 -21.69 15.44 7.21
CA LEU A 458 -22.23 16.59 6.48
C LEU A 458 -22.66 16.27 5.04
N ILE A 459 -22.16 15.19 4.45
CA ILE A 459 -22.49 14.82 3.06
C ILE A 459 -23.99 14.55 2.90
N GLU A 460 -24.61 13.84 3.83
CA GLU A 460 -26.05 13.53 3.76
C GLU A 460 -26.94 14.78 3.80
N PRO A 461 -26.79 15.73 4.74
CA PRO A 461 -27.59 16.94 4.74
C PRO A 461 -27.21 17.92 3.63
N LEU A 462 -25.92 18.24 3.46
CA LEU A 462 -25.51 19.36 2.60
C LEU A 462 -25.31 18.97 1.14
N GLY A 463 -25.05 17.69 0.85
CA GLY A 463 -24.54 17.21 -0.43
C GLY A 463 -23.02 17.04 -0.43
N PHE A 464 -22.51 16.27 -1.38
CA PHE A 464 -21.12 15.84 -1.38
C PHE A 464 -20.12 17.00 -1.50
N TYR A 465 -20.25 17.81 -2.55
CA TYR A 465 -19.30 18.88 -2.86
C TYR A 465 -19.40 20.06 -1.89
N THR A 466 -20.58 20.37 -1.41
CA THR A 466 -20.82 21.39 -0.38
C THR A 466 -20.22 20.96 0.97
N ALA A 467 -20.34 19.68 1.35
CA ALA A 467 -19.66 19.12 2.51
C ALA A 467 -18.13 19.15 2.36
N MET A 468 -17.58 18.82 1.18
CA MET A 468 -16.14 18.93 0.93
C MET A 468 -15.64 20.38 0.98
N PHE A 469 -16.38 21.31 0.38
CA PHE A 469 -16.06 22.74 0.43
C PHE A 469 -16.04 23.27 1.86
N THR A 470 -17.08 22.97 2.65
CA THR A 470 -17.17 23.41 4.05
C THR A 470 -16.05 22.82 4.89
N CYS A 471 -15.77 21.52 4.75
CA CYS A 471 -14.67 20.86 5.45
C CYS A 471 -13.31 21.49 5.09
N MET A 472 -13.02 21.68 3.80
CA MET A 472 -11.77 22.31 3.35
C MET A 472 -11.64 23.74 3.85
N LEU A 473 -12.72 24.53 3.77
CA LEU A 473 -12.73 25.92 4.25
C LEU A 473 -12.40 25.97 5.75
N VAL A 474 -13.03 25.13 6.56
CA VAL A 474 -12.79 25.06 8.00
C VAL A 474 -11.35 24.66 8.30
N MET A 475 -10.82 23.65 7.60
CA MET A 475 -9.42 23.24 7.76
C MET A 475 -8.44 24.37 7.38
N LEU A 476 -8.66 25.07 6.28
CA LEU A 476 -7.81 26.18 5.83
C LEU A 476 -7.85 27.37 6.81
N VAL A 477 -9.04 27.73 7.30
CA VAL A 477 -9.22 28.80 8.29
C VAL A 477 -8.53 28.44 9.60
N TYR A 478 -8.70 27.20 10.07
CA TYR A 478 -8.01 26.70 11.26
C TYR A 478 -6.48 26.72 11.09
N GLY A 479 -5.97 26.26 9.93
CA GLY A 479 -4.55 26.33 9.59
C GLY A 479 -3.99 27.75 9.60
N MET A 480 -4.74 28.72 9.07
CA MET A 480 -4.34 30.13 9.08
C MET A 480 -4.26 30.69 10.51
N LEU A 481 -5.27 30.41 11.33
CA LEU A 481 -5.43 30.98 12.66
C LEU A 481 -4.49 30.37 13.70
N PHE A 482 -4.48 29.05 13.79
CA PHE A 482 -3.87 28.33 14.90
C PHE A 482 -2.51 27.74 14.55
N VAL A 483 -2.22 27.51 13.26
CA VAL A 483 -0.92 26.96 12.83
C VAL A 483 0.02 28.09 12.36
N GLN A 484 -0.46 29.03 11.54
CA GLN A 484 0.36 30.16 11.07
C GLN A 484 0.32 31.39 11.97
N HIS A 485 -0.53 31.40 13.01
CA HIS A 485 -0.76 32.57 13.88
C HIS A 485 -0.99 33.88 13.12
N ARG A 486 -1.65 33.82 11.95
CA ARG A 486 -2.00 35.02 11.17
C ARG A 486 -3.30 35.61 11.70
N LYS A 487 -3.32 36.95 11.86
CA LYS A 487 -4.55 37.68 12.20
C LYS A 487 -5.56 37.56 11.06
N ILE A 488 -6.85 37.39 11.40
CA ILE A 488 -7.93 37.40 10.43
C ILE A 488 -8.08 38.83 9.89
N ASN A 489 -7.71 39.03 8.63
CA ASN A 489 -8.07 40.23 7.88
C ASN A 489 -9.13 39.83 6.84
N ALA A 490 -10.07 40.71 6.51
CA ALA A 490 -11.10 40.42 5.50
C ALA A 490 -10.48 39.94 4.17
N GLY A 491 -9.35 40.52 3.77
CA GLY A 491 -8.61 40.12 2.56
C GLY A 491 -7.84 38.79 2.67
N SER A 492 -7.50 38.28 3.86
CA SER A 492 -6.93 36.94 3.99
C SER A 492 -8.03 35.88 4.01
N LEU A 493 -9.14 36.15 4.69
CA LEU A 493 -10.32 35.28 4.69
C LEU A 493 -10.91 35.11 3.28
N ALA A 494 -11.07 36.22 2.54
CA ALA A 494 -11.56 36.18 1.16
C ALA A 494 -10.66 35.33 0.25
N ARG A 495 -9.32 35.46 0.38
CA ARG A 495 -8.38 34.63 -0.37
C ARG A 495 -8.53 33.14 -0.05
N THR A 496 -8.74 32.79 1.21
CA THR A 496 -8.96 31.40 1.62
C THR A 496 -10.28 30.84 1.11
N VAL A 497 -11.35 31.62 1.13
CA VAL A 497 -12.65 31.23 0.55
C VAL A 497 -12.53 31.00 -0.95
N ILE A 498 -11.89 31.93 -1.68
CA ILE A 498 -11.68 31.81 -3.13
C ILE A 498 -10.83 30.58 -3.45
N LEU A 499 -9.79 30.33 -2.67
CA LEU A 499 -8.92 29.17 -2.85
C LEU A 499 -9.67 27.86 -2.59
N ALA A 500 -10.44 27.77 -1.50
CA ALA A 500 -11.28 26.61 -1.20
C ALA A 500 -12.30 26.38 -2.32
N PHE A 501 -12.98 27.43 -2.76
CA PHE A 501 -13.96 27.34 -3.85
C PHE A 501 -13.31 26.88 -5.15
N GLY A 502 -12.15 27.44 -5.50
CA GLY A 502 -11.41 27.06 -6.70
C GLY A 502 -11.00 25.59 -6.70
N ILE A 503 -10.50 25.08 -5.58
CA ILE A 503 -10.11 23.67 -5.45
C ILE A 503 -11.33 22.76 -5.54
N THR A 504 -12.39 23.01 -4.76
CA THR A 504 -13.61 22.19 -4.82
C THR A 504 -14.28 22.26 -6.20
N PHE A 505 -14.22 23.40 -6.87
CA PHE A 505 -14.73 23.54 -8.23
C PHE A 505 -13.94 22.69 -9.23
N VAL A 506 -12.61 22.63 -9.11
CA VAL A 506 -11.77 21.76 -9.94
C VAL A 506 -12.07 20.29 -9.65
N GLU A 507 -12.23 19.90 -8.38
CA GLU A 507 -12.65 18.56 -7.99
C GLU A 507 -14.02 18.19 -8.59
N TYR A 508 -14.97 19.12 -8.52
CA TYR A 508 -16.30 18.98 -9.14
C TYR A 508 -16.21 18.82 -10.65
N ALA A 509 -15.51 19.71 -11.34
CA ALA A 509 -15.36 19.63 -12.79
C ALA A 509 -14.68 18.31 -13.23
N CYS A 510 -13.67 17.85 -12.49
CA CYS A 510 -12.98 16.60 -12.79
C CYS A 510 -13.91 15.39 -12.58
N PHE A 511 -14.56 15.28 -11.43
CA PHE A 511 -15.30 14.06 -11.10
C PHE A 511 -16.74 14.07 -11.63
N ALA A 512 -17.45 15.19 -11.55
CA ALA A 512 -18.83 15.26 -12.02
C ALA A 512 -18.91 15.44 -13.55
N TRP A 513 -18.10 16.31 -14.16
CA TRP A 513 -18.21 16.55 -15.61
C TRP A 513 -17.38 15.58 -16.45
N LEU A 514 -16.12 15.36 -16.07
CA LEU A 514 -15.20 14.55 -16.88
C LEU A 514 -15.34 13.05 -16.59
N LEU A 515 -15.41 12.65 -15.32
CA LEU A 515 -15.55 11.24 -14.92
C LEU A 515 -17.01 10.79 -14.74
N ARG A 516 -17.98 11.72 -14.73
CA ARG A 516 -19.41 11.45 -14.55
C ARG A 516 -19.75 10.60 -13.32
N VAL A 517 -19.06 10.86 -12.21
CA VAL A 517 -19.31 10.18 -10.93
C VAL A 517 -20.60 10.72 -10.30
N PRO A 518 -21.60 9.86 -10.02
CA PRO A 518 -22.84 10.28 -9.39
C PRO A 518 -22.60 10.53 -7.90
N THR A 519 -22.78 11.76 -7.42
CA THR A 519 -22.58 12.11 -6.00
C THR A 519 -23.90 12.53 -5.34
N PRO A 520 -24.12 12.24 -4.04
CA PRO A 520 -25.33 12.67 -3.34
C PRO A 520 -25.44 14.19 -3.31
N THR A 521 -26.64 14.67 -3.66
CA THR A 521 -26.97 16.10 -3.76
C THR A 521 -27.32 16.74 -2.42
N GLY A 522 -27.59 15.92 -1.40
CA GLY A 522 -27.99 16.35 -0.07
C GLY A 522 -29.51 16.36 0.12
N LEU A 523 -29.97 16.75 1.31
CA LEU A 523 -31.39 16.85 1.64
C LEU A 523 -32.04 18.14 1.10
N TRP A 524 -31.24 19.13 0.70
CA TRP A 524 -31.70 20.49 0.35
C TRP A 524 -31.65 20.79 -1.16
N VAL A 525 -31.44 19.77 -2.00
CA VAL A 525 -31.42 19.83 -3.48
C VAL A 525 -32.25 18.67 -3.99
#